data_AF-L1K3C7-F1
#
_entry.id   AF-L1K3C7-F1
#
_cell.length_a   1.000
_cell.length_b   1.000
_cell.length_c   1.000
_cell.angle_alpha   90.00
_cell.angle_beta   90.00
_cell.angle_gamma   90.00
#
_symmetry.space_group_name_H-M   'P 1'
#
loop_
_entity.id
_entity.type
_entity.pdbx_description
1 polymer ?
#
loop_
_entity_poly.entity_id
_entity_poly.type
_entity_poly.pdbx_seq_one_letter_code
_entity_poly.pdbx_strand_id
1 'polypeptide(L)'
;MEKVEELMVYSWTLEEYLEAIKYEIFYKSVAGVMEWSLDAEEGSEETRSRDVESKYQIVGGSCRHMFECTTDQAIQDLCAAMNSVSNYETLFEMNAGDRSKRFVNRLHGKYRIGNQVYWTFISRFVARELAEKLGESFVRKIEQLPDMTRNPSLRGILFEMLFFARIGREPGLEVTLRSENQAESEKHDEWQRCGVIPLEGREVEKALKQGAARLCLKPLKWNQGGCDAVIVDSNDKLVRFIQATIAETHDLKLRFMYDCLQSLGIEQGGTWKVEVVFVVPKENLYKFRVNHVEDDFILTPYGWTRDAQVVAMNSGLQG
;
A
#
# COMPACT_ATOMS: atom_id res chain seq x y z
N MET A 1 9.24 45.21 -4.78
CA MET A 1 9.19 43.77 -4.47
C MET A 1 7.84 43.52 -3.82
N GLU A 2 6.89 42.96 -4.57
CA GLU A 2 5.63 42.49 -3.99
C GLU A 2 5.95 41.33 -3.04
N LYS A 3 5.47 41.41 -1.79
CA LYS A 3 5.50 40.28 -0.87
C LYS A 3 4.47 39.28 -1.37
N VAL A 4 4.94 38.15 -1.89
CA VAL A 4 4.08 36.99 -2.13
C VAL A 4 3.70 36.44 -0.76
N GLU A 5 2.43 36.49 -0.40
CA GLU A 5 1.92 35.78 0.78
C GLU A 5 1.80 34.29 0.44
N GLU A 6 2.59 33.46 1.11
CA GLU A 6 2.49 32.00 0.97
C GLU A 6 1.26 31.50 1.74
N LEU A 7 0.20 31.17 1.00
CA LEU A 7 -0.96 30.50 1.59
C LEU A 7 -0.64 29.02 1.79
N MET A 8 -0.41 28.62 3.03
CA MET A 8 -0.13 27.23 3.38
C MET A 8 -1.42 26.41 3.43
N VAL A 9 -1.66 25.59 2.40
CA VAL A 9 -2.82 24.68 2.30
C VAL A 9 -2.48 23.31 2.89
N TYR A 10 -3.40 22.73 3.66
CA TYR A 10 -3.27 21.37 4.17
C TYR A 10 -3.70 20.35 3.12
N SER A 11 -3.01 19.22 3.10
CA SER A 11 -3.40 18.04 2.35
C SER A 11 -4.70 17.47 2.90
N TRP A 12 -5.58 17.04 2.00
CA TRP A 12 -6.89 16.52 2.38
C TRP A 12 -6.80 15.09 2.90
N THR A 13 -7.67 14.75 3.85
CA THR A 13 -7.86 13.39 4.32
C THR A 13 -8.86 12.64 3.45
N LEU A 14 -8.91 11.31 3.61
CA LEU A 14 -9.89 10.48 2.92
C LEU A 14 -11.32 10.91 3.27
N GLU A 15 -11.59 11.22 4.53
CA GLU A 15 -12.90 11.66 5.02
C GLU A 15 -13.34 12.97 4.36
N GLU A 16 -12.41 13.92 4.17
CA GLU A 16 -12.70 15.18 3.48
C GLU A 16 -13.06 14.95 2.00
N TYR A 17 -12.39 14.01 1.33
CA TYR A 17 -12.75 13.63 -0.05
C TYR A 17 -14.12 12.95 -0.12
N LEU A 18 -14.38 12.00 0.77
CA LEU A 18 -15.66 11.30 0.85
C LEU A 18 -16.81 12.26 1.16
N GLU A 19 -16.57 13.28 1.98
CA GLU A 19 -17.56 14.33 2.24
C GLU A 19 -17.79 15.21 1.01
N ALA A 20 -16.75 15.60 0.30
CA ALA A 20 -16.88 16.47 -0.88
C ALA A 20 -17.68 15.84 -2.02
N ILE A 21 -17.57 14.52 -2.23
CA ILE A 21 -18.30 13.84 -3.31
C ILE A 21 -19.78 13.63 -3.01
N LYS A 22 -20.25 13.89 -1.78
CA LYS A 22 -21.68 13.89 -1.45
C LYS A 22 -22.40 15.10 -2.06
N TYR A 23 -21.66 16.18 -2.35
CA TYR A 23 -22.23 17.37 -2.97
C TYR A 23 -22.41 17.14 -4.48
N GLU A 24 -23.66 17.02 -4.91
CA GLU A 24 -24.02 16.61 -6.29
C GLU A 24 -23.39 17.48 -7.39
N ILE A 25 -23.32 18.81 -7.17
CA ILE A 25 -22.70 19.74 -8.12
C ILE A 25 -21.20 19.43 -8.28
N PHE A 26 -20.51 19.19 -7.16
CA PHE A 26 -19.09 18.87 -7.17
C PHE A 26 -18.84 17.51 -7.81
N TYR A 27 -19.61 16.49 -7.41
CA TYR A 27 -19.60 15.16 -8.01
C TYR A 27 -19.71 15.21 -9.54
N LYS A 28 -20.72 15.90 -10.08
CA LYS A 28 -20.91 16.04 -11.54
C LYS A 28 -19.74 16.73 -12.21
N SER A 29 -19.12 17.71 -11.54
CA SER A 29 -18.00 18.46 -12.09
C SER A 29 -16.71 17.62 -12.22
N VAL A 30 -16.51 16.61 -11.37
CA VAL A 30 -15.30 15.78 -11.36
C VAL A 30 -15.50 14.39 -11.99
N ALA A 31 -16.72 14.04 -12.39
CA ALA A 31 -17.05 12.71 -12.93
C ALA A 31 -16.18 12.29 -14.11
N GLY A 32 -15.81 13.22 -15.00
CA GLY A 32 -14.95 12.93 -16.15
C GLY A 32 -13.54 12.46 -15.77
N VAL A 33 -12.93 13.03 -14.72
CA VAL A 33 -11.58 12.64 -14.27
C VAL A 33 -11.58 11.47 -13.29
N MET A 34 -12.72 11.20 -12.65
CA MET A 34 -12.95 10.02 -11.84
C MET A 34 -13.48 8.83 -12.67
N GLU A 35 -13.70 9.04 -13.97
CA GLU A 35 -14.18 8.04 -14.92
C GLU A 35 -15.55 7.44 -14.52
N TRP A 36 -16.39 8.25 -13.86
CA TRP A 36 -17.71 7.86 -13.43
C TRP A 36 -18.74 7.94 -14.55
N SER A 37 -19.59 6.92 -14.66
CA SER A 37 -20.78 6.99 -15.50
C SER A 37 -21.86 7.83 -14.82
N LEU A 38 -22.31 8.89 -15.50
CA LEU A 38 -23.41 9.75 -15.04
C LEU A 38 -24.79 9.22 -15.48
N ASP A 39 -24.83 8.25 -16.40
CA ASP A 39 -26.05 7.72 -17.02
C ASP A 39 -26.57 6.46 -16.31
N ALA A 40 -25.78 5.86 -15.41
CA ALA A 40 -26.27 4.79 -14.55
C ALA A 40 -27.23 5.39 -13.53
N GLU A 41 -28.49 4.93 -13.49
CA GLU A 41 -29.41 5.18 -12.39
C GLU A 41 -28.68 4.86 -11.09
N GLU A 42 -28.23 5.92 -10.42
CA GLU A 42 -27.41 5.88 -9.21
C GLU A 42 -26.27 4.83 -9.25
N GLY A 43 -25.11 5.22 -9.76
CA GLY A 43 -23.88 4.65 -9.20
C GLY A 43 -23.95 4.85 -7.69
N SER A 44 -24.21 3.77 -6.94
CA SER A 44 -24.53 3.83 -5.51
C SER A 44 -23.46 4.66 -4.79
N GLU A 45 -23.84 5.41 -3.77
CA GLU A 45 -22.91 6.20 -2.93
C GLU A 45 -21.68 5.37 -2.51
N GLU A 46 -21.89 4.06 -2.31
CA GLU A 46 -20.87 3.05 -2.06
C GLU A 46 -19.86 2.94 -3.21
N THR A 47 -20.31 2.85 -4.46
CA THR A 47 -19.43 2.77 -5.65
C THR A 47 -18.55 4.01 -5.77
N ARG A 48 -19.13 5.19 -5.56
CA ARG A 48 -18.39 6.47 -5.61
C ARG A 48 -17.33 6.56 -4.52
N SER A 49 -17.71 6.18 -3.29
CA SER A 49 -16.81 6.16 -2.14
C SER A 49 -15.63 5.23 -2.39
N ARG A 50 -15.90 4.05 -2.93
CA ARG A 50 -14.89 3.05 -3.30
C ARG A 50 -13.89 3.57 -4.34
N ASP A 51 -14.34 4.27 -5.37
CA ASP A 51 -13.44 4.83 -6.38
C ASP A 51 -12.54 5.94 -5.81
N VAL A 52 -13.08 6.77 -4.91
CA VAL A 52 -12.27 7.76 -4.17
C VAL A 52 -11.24 7.10 -3.28
N GLU A 53 -11.64 6.09 -2.50
CA GLU A 53 -10.74 5.31 -1.64
C GLU A 53 -9.59 4.71 -2.44
N SER A 54 -9.88 4.21 -3.66
CA SER A 54 -8.89 3.69 -4.58
C SER A 54 -7.87 4.71 -4.99
N LYS A 55 -8.36 5.82 -5.52
CA LYS A 55 -7.51 6.86 -6.04
C LYS A 55 -6.71 7.48 -4.90
N TYR A 56 -7.27 7.56 -3.70
CA TYR A 56 -6.59 8.00 -2.49
C TYR A 56 -5.36 7.15 -2.14
N GLN A 57 -5.37 5.84 -2.39
CA GLN A 57 -4.16 5.02 -2.20
C GLN A 57 -2.99 5.50 -3.09
N ILE A 58 -3.30 6.04 -4.26
CA ILE A 58 -2.34 6.53 -5.26
C ILE A 58 -1.96 7.99 -5.03
N VAL A 59 -2.95 8.85 -4.83
CA VAL A 59 -2.77 10.31 -4.84
C VAL A 59 -2.77 10.94 -3.46
N GLY A 60 -3.25 10.19 -2.46
CA GLY A 60 -3.41 10.60 -1.07
C GLY A 60 -3.97 12.01 -0.96
N GLY A 61 -3.31 12.87 -0.17
CA GLY A 61 -3.83 14.20 0.12
C GLY A 61 -3.66 15.27 -0.97
N SER A 62 -3.35 14.88 -2.22
CA SER A 62 -3.27 15.82 -3.36
C SER A 62 -4.62 16.00 -4.04
N CYS A 63 -5.32 17.09 -3.73
CA CYS A 63 -6.64 17.38 -4.32
C CYS A 63 -6.57 17.53 -5.84
N ARG A 64 -5.48 18.12 -6.35
CA ARG A 64 -5.26 18.25 -7.79
C ARG A 64 -5.20 16.88 -8.46
N HIS A 65 -4.40 15.97 -7.93
CA HIS A 65 -4.32 14.62 -8.49
C HIS A 65 -5.63 13.83 -8.28
N MET A 66 -6.39 14.12 -7.21
CA MET A 66 -7.69 13.51 -6.95
C MET A 66 -8.76 13.96 -7.96
N PHE A 67 -8.89 15.27 -8.22
CA PHE A 67 -10.06 15.83 -8.91
C PHE A 67 -9.75 16.64 -10.18
N GLU A 68 -8.48 16.76 -10.60
CA GLU A 68 -8.09 17.40 -11.86
C GLU A 68 -7.33 16.46 -12.81
N CYS A 69 -6.91 15.27 -12.36
CA CYS A 69 -6.16 14.29 -13.15
C CYS A 69 -6.87 12.94 -13.14
N THR A 70 -6.77 12.15 -14.20
CA THR A 70 -7.10 10.71 -14.12
C THR A 70 -6.10 9.98 -13.24
N THR A 71 -6.43 8.76 -12.78
CA THR A 71 -5.52 7.94 -11.98
C THR A 71 -4.21 7.68 -12.72
N ASP A 72 -4.27 7.36 -14.03
CA ASP A 72 -3.09 7.13 -14.85
C ASP A 72 -2.21 8.37 -15.00
N GLN A 73 -2.81 9.55 -15.18
CA GLN A 73 -2.08 10.82 -15.25
C GLN A 73 -1.39 11.11 -13.91
N ALA A 74 -2.08 10.89 -12.79
CA ALA A 74 -1.49 11.07 -11.47
C ALA A 74 -0.31 10.11 -11.22
N ILE A 75 -0.42 8.85 -11.64
CA ILE A 75 0.68 7.87 -11.56
C ILE A 75 1.88 8.37 -12.37
N GLN A 76 1.67 8.78 -13.63
CA GLN A 76 2.74 9.29 -14.49
C GLN A 76 3.44 10.51 -13.88
N ASP A 77 2.67 11.46 -13.37
CA ASP A 77 3.19 12.69 -12.74
C ASP A 77 3.97 12.41 -11.46
N LEU A 78 3.48 11.49 -10.60
CA LEU A 78 4.18 11.08 -9.39
C LEU A 78 5.48 10.33 -9.72
N CYS A 79 5.46 9.42 -10.69
CA CYS A 79 6.65 8.72 -11.17
C CYS A 79 7.69 9.70 -11.75
N ALA A 80 7.26 10.66 -12.57
CA ALA A 80 8.12 11.71 -13.10
C ALA A 80 8.74 12.56 -11.98
N ALA A 81 7.93 12.95 -10.98
CA ALA A 81 8.42 13.68 -9.81
C ALA A 81 9.49 12.88 -9.04
N MET A 82 9.26 11.59 -8.76
CA MET A 82 10.25 10.73 -8.10
C MET A 82 11.54 10.58 -8.91
N ASN A 83 11.45 10.50 -10.25
CA ASN A 83 12.63 10.39 -11.12
C ASN A 83 13.42 11.71 -11.22
N SER A 84 12.78 12.85 -10.96
CA SER A 84 13.45 14.16 -10.96
C SER A 84 14.25 14.46 -9.68
N VAL A 85 14.10 13.63 -8.63
CA VAL A 85 14.81 13.81 -7.35
C VAL A 85 16.28 13.42 -7.51
N SER A 86 17.15 14.42 -7.60
CA SER A 86 18.60 14.21 -7.78
C SER A 86 19.32 13.77 -6.49
N ASN A 87 18.79 14.14 -5.32
CA ASN A 87 19.29 13.73 -4.01
C ASN A 87 18.11 13.38 -3.12
N TYR A 88 17.91 12.10 -2.81
CA TYR A 88 16.78 11.65 -1.99
C TYR A 88 16.87 12.08 -0.53
N GLU A 89 18.04 12.50 -0.04
CA GLU A 89 18.15 13.08 1.30
C GLU A 89 17.35 14.37 1.42
N THR A 90 17.15 15.05 0.29
CA THR A 90 16.28 16.21 0.23
C THR A 90 14.87 15.83 0.72
N LEU A 91 14.33 14.65 0.41
CA LEU A 91 13.00 14.24 0.87
C LEU A 91 12.82 14.28 2.39
N PHE A 92 13.92 14.20 3.15
CA PHE A 92 13.88 14.22 4.62
C PHE A 92 13.90 15.62 5.22
N GLU A 93 14.33 16.64 4.47
CA GLU A 93 14.27 18.03 4.92
C GLU A 93 12.84 18.54 4.66
N MET A 94 11.91 18.11 5.51
CA MET A 94 10.46 18.38 5.42
C MET A 94 10.08 19.85 5.74
N ASN A 95 11.04 20.77 5.70
CA ASN A 95 10.83 22.21 5.91
C ASN A 95 10.75 22.94 4.56
N ALA A 96 9.55 23.44 4.27
CA ALA A 96 9.07 23.89 2.97
C ALA A 96 9.67 25.20 2.38
N GLY A 97 10.81 25.69 2.89
CA GLY A 97 11.25 27.06 2.60
C GLY A 97 11.84 27.33 1.20
N ASP A 98 12.41 26.35 0.51
CA ASP A 98 13.29 26.64 -0.65
C ASP A 98 13.10 25.76 -1.90
N ARG A 99 11.95 25.07 -2.02
CA ARG A 99 11.79 23.96 -2.99
C ARG A 99 10.76 24.14 -4.09
N SER A 100 10.53 25.38 -4.51
CA SER A 100 9.70 25.67 -5.69
C SER A 100 10.30 25.20 -7.03
N LYS A 101 11.58 24.76 -7.08
CA LYS A 101 12.28 24.55 -8.36
C LYS A 101 12.33 23.12 -8.92
N ARG A 102 11.89 22.07 -8.19
CA ARG A 102 12.15 20.67 -8.62
C ARG A 102 11.05 19.63 -8.35
N PHE A 103 9.77 20.01 -8.35
CA PHE A 103 8.64 19.08 -8.22
C PHE A 103 8.56 18.24 -6.92
N VAL A 104 9.53 18.36 -5.99
CA VAL A 104 9.57 17.65 -4.70
C VAL A 104 8.34 17.91 -3.83
N ASN A 105 7.72 19.09 -3.95
CA ASN A 105 6.48 19.44 -3.24
C ASN A 105 5.29 18.53 -3.63
N ARG A 106 5.36 17.83 -4.78
CA ARG A 106 4.30 16.89 -5.21
C ARG A 106 4.37 15.55 -4.47
N LEU A 107 5.48 15.24 -3.79
CA LEU A 107 5.71 13.96 -3.11
C LEU A 107 5.40 14.02 -1.61
N HIS A 108 5.17 15.21 -1.05
CA HIS A 108 4.89 15.40 0.37
C HIS A 108 3.53 16.03 0.59
N GLY A 109 2.86 15.61 1.66
CA GLY A 109 1.64 16.21 2.17
C GLY A 109 1.87 16.83 3.54
N LYS A 110 1.07 17.85 3.84
CA LYS A 110 1.03 18.53 5.14
C LYS A 110 -0.32 18.28 5.77
N TYR A 111 -0.37 17.49 6.83
CA TYR A 111 -1.61 17.09 7.50
C TYR A 111 -1.70 17.76 8.87
N ARG A 112 -2.92 18.10 9.28
CA ARG A 112 -3.22 18.57 10.64
C ARG A 112 -4.02 17.50 11.37
N ILE A 113 -3.49 17.02 12.49
CA ILE A 113 -4.20 16.10 13.38
C ILE A 113 -4.28 16.76 14.76
N GLY A 114 -5.49 17.15 15.15
CA GLY A 114 -5.70 18.01 16.33
C GLY A 114 -4.95 19.33 16.20
N ASN A 115 -4.13 19.65 17.19
CA ASN A 115 -3.30 20.87 17.21
C ASN A 115 -1.90 20.68 16.64
N GLN A 116 -1.56 19.48 16.15
CA GLN A 116 -0.23 19.16 15.62
C GLN A 116 -0.25 19.10 14.09
N VAL A 117 0.87 19.50 13.49
CA VAL A 117 1.08 19.49 12.05
C VAL A 117 2.15 18.46 11.73
N TYR A 118 1.85 17.58 10.78
CA TYR A 118 2.73 16.51 10.35
C TYR A 118 3.03 16.65 8.87
N TRP A 119 4.29 16.41 8.51
CA TRP A 119 4.72 16.23 7.14
C TRP A 119 4.96 14.75 6.90
N THR A 120 4.47 14.24 5.77
CA THR A 120 4.66 12.84 5.36
C THR A 120 4.61 12.76 3.84
N PHE A 121 4.86 11.57 3.27
CA PHE A 121 4.61 11.34 1.86
C PHE A 121 3.15 11.63 1.52
N ILE A 122 2.93 12.14 0.31
CA ILE A 122 1.59 12.54 -0.12
C ILE A 122 0.62 11.34 -0.15
N SER A 123 1.11 10.13 -0.43
CA SER A 123 0.31 8.90 -0.57
C SER A 123 1.08 7.63 -0.24
N ARG A 124 0.36 6.52 -0.03
CA ARG A 124 0.93 5.17 0.16
C ARG A 124 1.65 4.68 -1.10
N PHE A 125 1.18 5.04 -2.29
CA PHE A 125 1.86 4.72 -3.54
C PHE A 125 3.27 5.33 -3.59
N VAL A 126 3.42 6.63 -3.32
CA VAL A 126 4.74 7.30 -3.32
C VAL A 126 5.67 6.67 -2.28
N ALA A 127 5.17 6.40 -1.08
CA ALA A 127 5.94 5.77 -0.02
C ALA A 127 6.49 4.40 -0.45
N ARG A 128 5.63 3.53 -1.01
CA ARG A 128 6.01 2.20 -1.50
C ARG A 128 7.02 2.25 -2.63
N GLU A 129 6.76 3.07 -3.65
CA GLU A 129 7.65 3.24 -4.82
C GLU A 129 9.05 3.71 -4.40
N LEU A 130 9.15 4.67 -3.48
CA LEU A 130 10.43 5.13 -2.96
C LEU A 130 11.15 4.07 -2.13
N ALA A 131 10.42 3.33 -1.27
CA ALA A 131 10.99 2.25 -0.48
C ALA A 131 11.53 1.11 -1.36
N GLU A 132 10.74 0.72 -2.36
CA GLU A 132 11.15 -0.27 -3.36
C GLU A 132 12.38 0.22 -4.14
N LYS A 133 12.42 1.49 -4.56
CA LYS A 133 13.53 2.06 -5.34
C LYS A 133 14.81 2.27 -4.55
N LEU A 134 14.72 2.68 -3.28
CA LEU A 134 15.86 3.15 -2.47
C LEU A 134 16.31 2.15 -1.39
N GLY A 135 15.44 1.23 -1.01
CA GLY A 135 15.74 0.12 -0.11
C GLY A 135 15.73 0.45 1.36
N GLU A 136 16.11 -0.54 2.16
CA GLU A 136 15.90 -0.49 3.60
C GLU A 136 16.60 0.72 4.24
N SER A 137 17.82 1.05 3.80
CA SER A 137 18.57 2.20 4.32
C SER A 137 17.80 3.52 4.20
N PHE A 138 16.98 3.69 3.16
CA PHE A 138 16.10 4.84 3.02
C PHE A 138 14.98 4.84 4.07
N VAL A 139 14.33 3.70 4.29
CA VAL A 139 13.29 3.55 5.31
C VAL A 139 13.86 3.83 6.70
N ARG A 140 15.06 3.30 7.00
CA ARG A 140 15.76 3.54 8.28
C ARG A 140 16.11 5.00 8.51
N LYS A 141 16.52 5.73 7.45
CA LYS A 141 16.77 7.17 7.55
C LYS A 141 15.50 7.93 7.97
N ILE A 142 14.32 7.52 7.51
CA ILE A 142 13.05 8.14 7.91
C ILE A 142 12.73 7.85 9.38
N GLU A 143 12.95 6.61 9.84
CA GLU A 143 12.74 6.22 11.25
C GLU A 143 13.61 7.03 12.23
N GLN A 144 14.78 7.49 11.78
CA GLN A 144 15.70 8.31 12.56
C GLN A 144 15.33 9.80 12.62
N LEU A 145 14.36 10.26 11.81
CA LEU A 145 13.98 11.67 11.79
C LEU A 145 13.24 12.06 13.07
N PRO A 146 13.52 13.27 13.62
CA PRO A 146 12.78 13.81 14.76
C PRO A 146 11.27 13.81 14.51
N ASP A 147 10.48 13.47 15.54
CA ASP A 147 9.01 13.41 15.53
C ASP A 147 8.35 12.36 14.61
N MET A 148 9.08 11.63 13.76
CA MET A 148 8.49 10.59 12.92
C MET A 148 7.95 9.40 13.72
N THR A 149 8.63 9.02 14.79
CA THR A 149 8.18 7.93 15.69
C THR A 149 6.94 8.29 16.52
N ARG A 150 6.57 9.58 16.57
CA ARG A 150 5.39 10.07 17.29
C ARG A 150 4.11 10.05 16.46
N ASN A 151 4.18 9.90 15.14
CA ASN A 151 3.02 9.82 14.25
C ASN A 151 2.58 8.36 14.07
N PRO A 152 1.47 7.91 14.68
CA PRO A 152 1.03 6.51 14.58
C PRO A 152 0.70 6.08 13.15
N SER A 153 0.12 6.97 12.34
CA SER A 153 -0.24 6.68 10.94
C SER A 153 1.01 6.45 10.08
N LEU A 154 2.10 7.15 10.38
CA LEU A 154 3.37 6.96 9.69
C LEU A 154 4.03 5.62 10.03
N ARG A 155 3.87 5.12 11.27
CA ARG A 155 4.46 3.83 11.67
C ARG A 155 3.94 2.66 10.84
N GLY A 156 2.65 2.65 10.50
CA GLY A 156 2.07 1.64 9.62
C GLY A 156 2.67 1.71 8.21
N ILE A 157 2.77 2.92 7.66
CA ILE A 157 3.37 3.16 6.34
C ILE A 157 4.85 2.75 6.33
N LEU A 158 5.63 3.07 7.36
CA LEU A 158 7.04 2.69 7.45
C LEU A 158 7.22 1.17 7.50
N PHE A 159 6.34 0.46 8.18
CA PHE A 159 6.38 -0.99 8.25
C PHE A 159 6.07 -1.63 6.88
N GLU A 160 5.07 -1.13 6.16
CA GLU A 160 4.78 -1.51 4.78
C GLU A 160 5.95 -1.18 3.83
N MET A 161 6.55 0.01 3.97
CA MET A 161 7.74 0.40 3.22
C MET A 161 8.90 -0.56 3.45
N LEU A 162 9.13 -0.98 4.70
CA LEU A 162 10.20 -1.91 5.04
C LEU A 162 10.00 -3.28 4.35
N PHE A 163 8.77 -3.76 4.27
CA PHE A 163 8.44 -4.97 3.52
C PHE A 163 8.85 -4.85 2.04
N PHE A 164 8.40 -3.81 1.34
CA PHE A 164 8.72 -3.60 -0.08
C PHE A 164 10.20 -3.30 -0.34
N ALA A 165 10.86 -2.63 0.61
CA ALA A 165 12.28 -2.34 0.55
C ALA A 165 13.16 -3.61 0.56
N ARG A 166 12.66 -4.68 1.21
CA ARG A 166 13.36 -5.97 1.40
C ARG A 166 12.98 -7.02 0.37
N ILE A 167 11.68 -7.28 0.16
CA ILE A 167 11.22 -8.43 -0.66
C ILE A 167 11.74 -8.39 -2.11
N GLY A 168 11.98 -7.19 -2.66
CA GLY A 168 12.50 -6.98 -4.01
C GLY A 168 14.03 -7.08 -4.16
N ARG A 169 14.77 -7.21 -3.06
CA ARG A 169 16.24 -7.17 -3.02
C ARG A 169 16.83 -8.44 -2.44
N GLU A 170 18.10 -8.71 -2.72
CA GLU A 170 18.86 -9.76 -2.03
C GLU A 170 19.11 -9.38 -0.56
N PRO A 171 19.03 -10.32 0.39
CA PRO A 171 18.76 -11.77 0.20
C PRO A 171 17.26 -12.13 0.09
N GLY A 172 16.37 -11.15 0.19
CA GLY A 172 14.92 -11.33 0.27
C GLY A 172 14.40 -10.87 1.62
N LEU A 173 13.48 -11.64 2.21
CA LEU A 173 12.90 -11.33 3.49
C LEU A 173 12.95 -12.55 4.42
N GLU A 174 13.67 -12.42 5.54
CA GLU A 174 13.58 -13.39 6.64
C GLU A 174 12.37 -13.04 7.52
N VAL A 175 11.53 -14.03 7.81
CA VAL A 175 10.38 -13.89 8.70
C VAL A 175 10.43 -14.93 9.82
N THR A 176 9.96 -14.56 11.01
CA THR A 176 9.77 -15.46 12.15
C THR A 176 8.36 -16.01 12.12
N LEU A 177 8.21 -17.34 12.08
CA LEU A 177 6.91 -18.00 12.09
C LEU A 177 6.32 -17.99 13.51
N ARG A 178 5.02 -17.70 13.62
CA ARG A 178 4.30 -17.90 14.89
C ARG A 178 4.21 -19.39 15.20
N SER A 179 4.77 -19.84 16.33
CA SER A 179 4.49 -21.17 16.88
C SER A 179 3.16 -21.18 17.65
N GLU A 180 2.52 -22.35 17.73
CA GLU A 180 1.39 -22.60 18.63
C GLU A 180 1.79 -22.42 20.10
N ASN A 181 3.05 -22.70 20.44
CA ASN A 181 3.58 -22.57 21.78
C ASN A 181 4.74 -21.56 21.82
N GLN A 182 4.53 -20.44 22.54
CA GLN A 182 5.53 -19.38 22.71
C GLN A 182 6.84 -19.85 23.34
N ALA A 183 6.83 -20.97 24.07
CA ALA A 183 8.02 -21.54 24.69
C ALA A 183 8.91 -22.34 23.72
N GLU A 184 8.45 -22.62 22.50
CA GLU A 184 9.25 -23.26 21.47
C GLU A 184 10.31 -22.31 20.89
N SER A 185 11.41 -22.88 20.40
CA SER A 185 12.41 -22.12 19.67
C SER A 185 11.81 -21.42 18.46
N GLU A 186 12.17 -20.15 18.26
CA GLU A 186 11.73 -19.37 17.09
C GLU A 186 12.11 -20.10 15.80
N LYS A 187 11.11 -20.35 14.95
CA LYS A 187 11.33 -20.88 13.59
C LYS A 187 11.38 -19.71 12.63
N HIS A 188 12.36 -19.74 11.74
CA HIS A 188 12.55 -18.74 10.69
C HIS A 188 12.17 -19.35 9.33
N ASP A 189 11.62 -18.52 8.45
CA ASP A 189 11.36 -18.84 7.05
C ASP A 189 12.01 -17.75 6.19
N GLU A 190 12.66 -18.19 5.11
CA GLU A 190 13.40 -17.31 4.20
C GLU A 190 12.60 -17.12 2.91
N TRP A 191 11.98 -15.95 2.79
CA TRP A 191 11.27 -15.60 1.58
C TRP A 191 12.28 -15.08 0.56
N GLN A 192 12.48 -15.90 -0.47
CA GLN A 192 13.34 -15.56 -1.59
C GLN A 192 12.90 -14.24 -2.23
N ARG A 193 13.89 -13.50 -2.75
CA ARG A 193 13.67 -12.28 -3.51
C ARG A 193 12.63 -12.49 -4.60
N CYS A 194 11.68 -11.55 -4.71
CA CYS A 194 10.63 -11.55 -5.71
C CYS A 194 10.69 -10.26 -6.54
N GLY A 195 10.60 -10.37 -7.87
CA GLY A 195 10.39 -9.18 -8.70
C GLY A 195 9.07 -8.51 -8.32
N VAL A 196 9.12 -7.23 -7.92
CA VAL A 196 7.92 -6.48 -7.54
C VAL A 196 7.35 -5.80 -8.79
N ILE A 197 6.07 -6.03 -9.09
CA ILE A 197 5.37 -5.39 -10.20
C ILE A 197 3.96 -4.97 -9.78
N PRO A 198 3.33 -3.99 -10.45
CA PRO A 198 1.92 -3.69 -10.25
C PRO A 198 1.01 -4.90 -10.45
N LEU A 199 -0.03 -5.02 -9.63
CA LEU A 199 -1.12 -5.98 -9.85
C LEU A 199 -2.02 -5.48 -10.99
N GLU A 200 -1.52 -5.58 -12.21
CA GLU A 200 -2.23 -5.26 -13.44
C GLU A 200 -2.11 -6.41 -14.45
N GLY A 201 -3.23 -6.86 -15.01
CA GLY A 201 -3.27 -8.06 -15.85
C GLY A 201 -2.25 -8.04 -17.00
N ARG A 202 -2.03 -6.88 -17.64
CA ARG A 202 -1.05 -6.73 -18.71
C ARG A 202 0.40 -6.89 -18.23
N GLU A 203 0.74 -6.31 -17.08
CA GLU A 203 2.09 -6.40 -16.51
C GLU A 203 2.38 -7.81 -16.00
N VAL A 204 1.39 -8.44 -15.36
CA VAL A 204 1.48 -9.84 -14.92
C VAL A 204 1.65 -10.79 -16.10
N GLU A 205 0.81 -10.68 -17.13
CA GLU A 205 0.86 -11.53 -18.33
C GLU A 205 2.22 -11.39 -19.03
N LYS A 206 2.72 -10.15 -19.16
CA LYS A 206 4.02 -9.86 -19.74
C LYS A 206 5.16 -10.49 -18.94
N ALA A 207 5.16 -10.35 -17.62
CA ALA A 207 6.18 -10.92 -16.76
C ALA A 207 6.20 -12.47 -16.83
N LEU A 208 5.03 -13.10 -16.79
CA LEU A 208 4.90 -14.56 -16.93
C LEU A 208 5.40 -15.05 -18.30
N LYS A 209 5.06 -14.35 -19.39
CA LYS A 209 5.58 -14.66 -20.75
C LYS A 209 7.10 -14.53 -20.87
N GLN A 210 7.71 -13.68 -20.05
CA GLN A 210 9.16 -13.51 -19.99
C GLN A 210 9.86 -14.56 -19.10
N GLY A 211 9.10 -15.51 -18.56
CA GLY A 211 9.63 -16.61 -17.74
C GLY A 211 9.80 -16.26 -16.27
N ALA A 212 9.17 -15.19 -15.77
CA ALA A 212 9.17 -14.90 -14.35
C ALA A 212 8.38 -15.98 -13.59
N ALA A 213 9.09 -16.85 -12.86
CA ALA A 213 8.47 -17.93 -12.13
C ALA A 213 7.84 -17.48 -10.80
N ARG A 214 8.39 -16.44 -10.18
CA ARG A 214 7.98 -15.89 -8.89
C ARG A 214 7.89 -14.37 -8.93
N LEU A 215 6.74 -13.82 -8.57
CA LEU A 215 6.43 -12.40 -8.63
C LEU A 215 5.79 -11.93 -7.32
N CYS A 216 6.10 -10.70 -6.91
CA CYS A 216 5.39 -9.99 -5.86
C CYS A 216 4.54 -8.90 -6.51
N LEU A 217 3.24 -9.11 -6.54
CA LEU A 217 2.28 -8.21 -7.14
C LEU A 217 1.84 -7.18 -6.11
N LYS A 218 1.86 -5.90 -6.51
CA LYS A 218 1.52 -4.77 -5.66
C LYS A 218 0.14 -4.21 -6.06
N PRO A 219 -0.90 -4.40 -5.25
CA PRO A 219 -2.20 -3.77 -5.43
C PRO A 219 -2.11 -2.25 -5.62
N LEU A 220 -2.73 -1.76 -6.68
CA LEU A 220 -2.86 -0.33 -7.00
C LEU A 220 -4.30 0.19 -6.82
N LYS A 221 -5.30 -0.71 -6.81
CA LYS A 221 -6.72 -0.36 -6.79
C LYS A 221 -7.39 -0.79 -5.48
N TRP A 222 -8.46 -0.10 -5.08
CA TRP A 222 -9.23 -0.40 -3.86
C TRP A 222 -9.83 -1.81 -3.86
N ASN A 223 -10.29 -2.28 -5.02
CA ASN A 223 -10.85 -3.62 -5.20
C ASN A 223 -9.78 -4.72 -5.15
N GLN A 224 -8.51 -4.33 -4.97
CA GLN A 224 -7.39 -5.21 -4.66
C GLN A 224 -6.92 -5.03 -3.19
N GLY A 225 -7.62 -4.20 -2.40
CA GLY A 225 -7.20 -3.69 -1.10
C GLY A 225 -7.33 -4.67 0.08
N GLY A 226 -7.69 -5.93 -0.16
CA GLY A 226 -7.68 -6.97 0.87
C GLY A 226 -6.27 -7.44 1.26
N CYS A 227 -5.23 -6.92 0.61
CA CYS A 227 -3.83 -7.25 0.87
C CYS A 227 -2.93 -6.08 0.46
N ASP A 228 -1.75 -6.00 1.04
CA ASP A 228 -0.72 -5.03 0.65
C ASP A 228 0.17 -5.59 -0.48
N ALA A 229 0.30 -6.91 -0.58
CA ALA A 229 1.00 -7.59 -1.67
C ALA A 229 0.45 -9.00 -1.94
N VAL A 230 0.70 -9.53 -3.13
CA VAL A 230 0.38 -10.92 -3.51
C VAL A 230 1.61 -11.57 -4.11
N ILE A 231 2.17 -12.59 -3.47
CA ILE A 231 3.23 -13.39 -4.09
C ILE A 231 2.58 -14.50 -4.90
N VAL A 232 2.95 -14.59 -6.18
CA VAL A 232 2.58 -15.68 -7.07
C VAL A 232 3.85 -16.44 -7.42
N ASP A 233 3.89 -17.74 -7.10
CA ASP A 233 4.94 -18.66 -7.47
C ASP A 233 4.36 -19.77 -8.34
N SER A 234 4.72 -19.76 -9.61
CA SER A 234 4.26 -20.74 -10.60
C SER A 234 5.00 -22.09 -10.51
N ASN A 235 6.20 -22.13 -9.94
CA ASN A 235 6.95 -23.37 -9.74
C ASN A 235 6.32 -24.19 -8.61
N ASP A 236 6.06 -23.52 -7.49
CA ASP A 236 5.46 -24.14 -6.30
C ASP A 236 3.93 -24.17 -6.34
N LYS A 237 3.33 -23.57 -7.38
CA LYS A 237 1.88 -23.32 -7.49
C LYS A 237 1.32 -22.70 -6.22
N LEU A 238 1.93 -21.61 -5.78
CA LEU A 238 1.59 -20.91 -4.55
C LEU A 238 1.06 -19.51 -4.88
N VAL A 239 -0.05 -19.13 -4.25
CA VAL A 239 -0.48 -17.74 -4.13
C VAL A 239 -0.50 -17.38 -2.65
N ARG A 240 0.23 -16.35 -2.27
CA ARG A 240 0.31 -15.85 -0.91
C ARG A 240 -0.14 -14.40 -0.85
N PHE A 241 -1.30 -14.18 -0.25
CA PHE A 241 -1.80 -12.84 0.08
C PHE A 241 -1.10 -12.34 1.34
N ILE A 242 -0.53 -11.15 1.27
CA ILE A 242 0.28 -10.57 2.33
C ILE A 242 -0.38 -9.28 2.81
N GLN A 243 -0.52 -9.17 4.13
CA GLN A 243 -0.93 -7.94 4.77
C GLN A 243 0.10 -7.52 5.82
N ALA A 244 0.77 -6.39 5.60
CA ALA A 244 1.80 -5.85 6.46
C ALA A 244 1.17 -4.85 7.43
N THR A 245 1.09 -5.20 8.72
CA THR A 245 0.37 -4.38 9.70
C THR A 245 1.08 -4.29 11.05
N ILE A 246 1.02 -3.10 11.65
CA ILE A 246 1.45 -2.87 13.03
C ILE A 246 0.28 -2.98 14.03
N ALA A 247 -0.95 -3.16 13.55
CA ALA A 247 -2.11 -3.32 14.42
C ALA A 247 -2.02 -4.67 15.14
N GLU A 248 -2.59 -4.76 16.34
CA GLU A 248 -2.72 -6.04 17.05
C GLU A 248 -3.98 -6.80 16.64
N THR A 249 -4.90 -6.17 15.92
CA THR A 249 -6.10 -6.84 15.41
C THR A 249 -6.45 -6.39 14.00
N HIS A 250 -7.08 -7.29 13.24
CA HIS A 250 -7.55 -6.98 11.89
C HIS A 250 -8.82 -7.76 11.51
N ASP A 251 -9.63 -7.17 10.64
CA ASP A 251 -10.76 -7.84 9.99
C ASP A 251 -10.34 -8.32 8.60
N LEU A 252 -10.68 -9.55 8.25
CA LEU A 252 -10.25 -10.19 7.01
C LEU A 252 -11.41 -10.28 6.03
N LYS A 253 -11.29 -9.61 4.88
CA LYS A 253 -12.31 -9.61 3.82
C LYS A 253 -11.85 -10.47 2.64
N LEU A 254 -12.33 -11.71 2.59
CA LEU A 254 -11.83 -12.70 1.64
C LEU A 254 -12.28 -12.47 0.19
N ARG A 255 -13.36 -11.70 -0.03
CA ARG A 255 -13.84 -11.35 -1.38
C ARG A 255 -12.77 -10.72 -2.26
N PHE A 256 -11.95 -9.82 -1.74
CA PHE A 256 -10.89 -9.17 -2.52
C PHE A 256 -9.82 -10.16 -2.99
N MET A 257 -9.52 -11.17 -2.16
CA MET A 257 -8.56 -12.24 -2.50
C MET A 257 -9.15 -13.16 -3.56
N TYR A 258 -10.44 -13.48 -3.44
CA TYR A 258 -11.17 -14.24 -4.46
C TYR A 258 -11.17 -13.52 -5.82
N ASP A 259 -11.53 -12.24 -5.85
CA ASP A 259 -11.54 -11.42 -7.06
C ASP A 259 -10.13 -11.34 -7.68
N CYS A 260 -9.09 -11.26 -6.84
CA CYS A 260 -7.70 -11.31 -7.29
C CYS A 260 -7.35 -12.65 -7.95
N LEU A 261 -7.68 -13.79 -7.34
CA LEU A 261 -7.44 -15.12 -7.92
C LEU A 261 -8.11 -15.30 -9.27
N GLN A 262 -9.36 -14.83 -9.40
CA GLN A 262 -10.10 -14.83 -10.66
C GLN A 262 -9.39 -13.98 -11.72
N SER A 263 -8.95 -12.77 -11.35
CA SER A 263 -8.24 -11.87 -12.27
C SER A 263 -6.88 -12.41 -12.75
N LEU A 264 -6.24 -13.24 -11.92
CA LEU A 264 -4.99 -13.92 -12.22
C LEU A 264 -5.17 -15.23 -13.00
N GLY A 265 -6.41 -15.67 -13.22
CA GLY A 265 -6.71 -16.94 -13.89
C GLY A 265 -6.29 -18.16 -13.08
N ILE A 266 -6.25 -18.06 -11.74
CA ILE A 266 -5.91 -19.19 -10.87
C ILE A 266 -7.11 -20.14 -10.82
N GLU A 267 -6.88 -21.39 -11.23
CA GLU A 267 -7.89 -22.43 -11.28
C GLU A 267 -8.29 -22.93 -9.89
N GLN A 268 -9.58 -23.22 -9.72
CA GLN A 268 -10.12 -23.90 -8.55
C GLN A 268 -9.80 -25.40 -8.61
N GLY A 269 -9.91 -26.10 -7.47
CA GLY A 269 -9.70 -27.56 -7.41
C GLY A 269 -8.39 -27.99 -6.74
N GLY A 270 -7.76 -27.10 -5.98
CA GLY A 270 -6.63 -27.44 -5.09
C GLY A 270 -5.29 -27.72 -5.79
N THR A 271 -5.15 -27.36 -7.06
CA THR A 271 -3.87 -27.43 -7.79
C THR A 271 -2.89 -26.36 -7.33
N TRP A 272 -3.40 -25.25 -6.79
CA TRP A 272 -2.66 -24.16 -6.19
C TRP A 272 -2.84 -24.16 -4.68
N LYS A 273 -1.75 -23.89 -3.95
CA LYS A 273 -1.78 -23.58 -2.53
C LYS A 273 -2.11 -22.09 -2.37
N VAL A 274 -3.17 -21.76 -1.63
CA VAL A 274 -3.53 -20.38 -1.30
C VAL A 274 -3.25 -20.12 0.18
N GLU A 275 -2.47 -19.08 0.47
CA GLU A 275 -2.11 -18.66 1.82
C GLU A 275 -2.54 -17.20 2.05
N VAL A 276 -3.04 -16.92 3.25
CA VAL A 276 -3.26 -15.57 3.75
C VAL A 276 -2.31 -15.34 4.90
N VAL A 277 -1.41 -14.37 4.77
CA VAL A 277 -0.29 -14.14 5.68
C VAL A 277 -0.32 -12.71 6.21
N PHE A 278 -0.38 -12.58 7.52
CA PHE A 278 -0.16 -11.31 8.20
C PHE A 278 1.32 -11.19 8.58
N VAL A 279 1.99 -10.17 8.03
CA VAL A 279 3.35 -9.79 8.42
C VAL A 279 3.20 -8.72 9.50
N VAL A 280 3.74 -8.97 10.69
CA VAL A 280 3.63 -8.06 11.85
C VAL A 280 5.00 -7.74 12.44
N PRO A 281 5.15 -6.65 13.22
CA PRO A 281 6.33 -6.44 14.04
C PRO A 281 6.56 -7.60 15.01
N LYS A 282 7.82 -7.90 15.34
CA LYS A 282 8.19 -9.03 16.21
C LYS A 282 7.48 -8.97 17.57
N GLU A 283 7.34 -7.78 18.14
CA GLU A 283 6.64 -7.51 19.40
C GLU A 283 5.12 -7.82 19.35
N ASN A 284 4.56 -7.89 18.15
CA ASN A 284 3.14 -8.19 17.91
C ASN A 284 2.92 -9.64 17.47
N LEU A 285 3.98 -10.42 17.25
CA LEU A 285 3.89 -11.80 16.72
C LEU A 285 2.88 -12.64 17.47
N TYR A 286 2.82 -12.56 18.80
CA TYR A 286 1.90 -13.37 19.60
C TYR A 286 0.66 -12.61 20.10
N LYS A 287 0.62 -11.29 19.90
CA LYS A 287 -0.53 -10.45 20.24
C LYS A 287 -1.54 -10.38 19.11
N PHE A 288 -1.07 -10.47 17.86
CA PHE A 288 -1.92 -10.25 16.70
C PHE A 288 -3.05 -11.27 16.59
N ARG A 289 -4.28 -10.82 16.34
CA ARG A 289 -5.47 -11.67 16.14
C ARG A 289 -6.28 -11.19 14.94
N VAL A 290 -6.89 -12.14 14.23
CA VAL A 290 -7.96 -11.84 13.27
C VAL A 290 -9.27 -11.83 14.05
N ASN A 291 -9.98 -10.70 14.05
CA ASN A 291 -11.21 -10.52 14.83
C ASN A 291 -12.42 -11.10 14.09
N HIS A 292 -12.67 -10.58 12.89
CA HIS A 292 -13.76 -11.00 12.03
C HIS A 292 -13.24 -11.47 10.68
N VAL A 293 -13.87 -12.50 10.12
CA VAL A 293 -13.62 -12.97 8.75
C VAL A 293 -14.93 -12.83 7.97
N GLU A 294 -14.94 -11.92 7.01
CA GLU A 294 -16.01 -11.76 6.04
C GLU A 294 -15.78 -12.72 4.87
N ASP A 295 -16.87 -13.31 4.36
CA ASP A 295 -16.86 -14.27 3.26
C ASP A 295 -16.06 -15.57 3.54
N ASP A 296 -16.14 -16.08 4.79
CA ASP A 296 -15.34 -17.19 5.39
C ASP A 296 -15.24 -18.50 4.58
N PHE A 297 -16.00 -18.66 3.48
CA PHE A 297 -16.02 -19.86 2.63
C PHE A 297 -15.66 -19.59 1.16
N ILE A 298 -15.46 -18.32 0.77
CA ILE A 298 -15.28 -17.97 -0.64
C ILE A 298 -13.97 -18.52 -1.23
N LEU A 299 -12.98 -18.80 -0.37
CA LEU A 299 -11.70 -19.39 -0.76
C LEU A 299 -11.64 -20.92 -0.57
N THR A 300 -12.68 -21.57 -0.06
CA THR A 300 -12.72 -23.04 0.09
C THR A 300 -12.48 -23.80 -1.23
N PRO A 301 -13.00 -23.37 -2.39
CA PRO A 301 -12.68 -24.02 -3.69
C PRO A 301 -11.18 -23.99 -4.07
N TYR A 302 -10.41 -23.12 -3.43
CA TYR A 302 -8.96 -22.99 -3.58
C TYR A 302 -8.17 -23.75 -2.51
N GLY A 303 -8.84 -24.54 -1.66
CA GLY A 303 -8.21 -25.33 -0.60
C GLY A 303 -7.75 -24.51 0.60
N TRP A 304 -8.16 -23.23 0.70
CA TRP A 304 -7.87 -22.42 1.88
C TRP A 304 -8.73 -22.86 3.06
N THR A 305 -8.08 -23.22 4.16
CA THR A 305 -8.69 -23.39 5.48
C THR A 305 -8.51 -22.11 6.29
N ARG A 306 -9.35 -21.88 7.31
CA ARG A 306 -9.40 -20.64 8.12
C ARG A 306 -8.08 -20.30 8.89
N ASP A 307 -7.01 -21.02 8.61
CA ASP A 307 -5.69 -20.90 9.22
C ASP A 307 -4.89 -19.79 8.54
N ALA A 308 -5.31 -18.54 8.72
CA ALA A 308 -4.47 -17.41 8.35
C ALA A 308 -3.13 -17.51 9.09
N GLN A 309 -2.04 -17.51 8.34
CA GLN A 309 -0.70 -17.58 8.91
C GLN A 309 -0.29 -16.20 9.42
N VAL A 310 0.44 -16.18 10.53
CA VAL A 310 1.02 -14.93 11.05
C VAL A 310 2.50 -15.11 11.20
N VAL A 311 3.24 -14.19 10.59
CA VAL A 311 4.69 -14.17 10.60
C VAL A 311 5.15 -12.81 11.08
N ALA A 312 6.31 -12.75 11.73
CA ALA A 312 6.92 -11.52 12.13
C ALA A 312 8.07 -11.16 11.21
N MET A 313 8.14 -9.89 10.84
CA MET A 313 9.33 -9.31 10.24
C MET A 313 10.08 -8.52 11.31
N ASN A 314 11.40 -8.63 11.34
CA ASN A 314 12.20 -7.81 12.25
C ASN A 314 12.13 -6.33 11.83
N SER A 315 11.40 -5.53 12.60
CA SER A 315 11.21 -4.10 12.42
C SER A 315 12.30 -3.25 13.08
N GLY A 316 13.13 -3.82 13.96
CA GLY A 316 14.14 -3.07 14.71
C GLY A 316 15.37 -2.69 13.88
N LEU A 317 16.06 -1.62 14.30
CA LEU A 317 17.48 -1.43 13.99
C LEU A 317 18.22 -2.61 14.61
N GLN A 318 18.86 -3.46 13.80
CA GLN A 318 19.95 -4.26 14.36
C GLN A 318 20.99 -3.26 14.86
N GLY A 319 21.16 -3.22 16.18
CA GLY A 319 22.20 -2.42 16.83
C GLY A 319 23.59 -2.95 16.50
#